data_AF-A0A6P8XPX2-F1
#
_entry.id   AF-A0A6P8XPX2-F1
#
_cell.length_a   1.000
_cell.length_b   1.000
_cell.length_c   1.000
_cell.angle_alpha   90.00
_cell.angle_beta   90.00
_cell.angle_gamma   90.00
#
_symmetry.space_group_name_H-M   'P 1'
#
loop_
_entity.id
_entity.type
_entity.pdbx_description
1 polymer ?
#
loop_
_entity_poly.entity_id
_entity_poly.type
_entity_poly.pdbx_seq_one_letter_code
_entity_poly.pdbx_strand_id
1 'polypeptide(L)'
;MADDLCSRVNDDNISRLTNIMIDRALGILLMLLLFTLASHPGDFLIQISHIIISQLYSLLKVLEGSPIGLKLNIHLNNFFLDCFKYHIELWSTFLDLIEPVVRQVFLAIGAFGCLGFTYQIALLADLISIVGLHAHCFYVYTKVLNNVGVKGLTVLWQVVRGNRYNILRNRIEAHNYMNRQLYLATIFFSAILFLFPTTLVYYVVFATLKALTFATLAILEFFRRKILNFPIEMFLKCVKKGFNEIDCLRVLDIPLQKQLYFNYRNSKIVIFVYKLQV
;
A
#
# COMPACT_ATOMS: atom_id res chain seq x y z
N MET A 1 -0.52 2.92 -44.64
CA MET A 1 -0.59 3.68 -43.36
C MET A 1 -1.91 3.43 -42.64
N ALA A 2 -3.07 3.45 -43.32
CA ALA A 2 -4.35 3.08 -42.70
C ALA A 2 -4.44 1.59 -42.29
N ASP A 3 -3.93 0.67 -43.11
CA ASP A 3 -3.94 -0.77 -42.80
C ASP A 3 -3.03 -1.13 -41.61
N ASP A 4 -1.90 -0.43 -41.47
CA ASP A 4 -0.95 -0.61 -40.36
C ASP A 4 -1.45 -0.01 -39.04
N LEU A 5 -2.37 0.94 -39.11
CA LEU A 5 -3.08 1.50 -37.96
C LEU A 5 -4.23 0.58 -37.53
N CYS A 6 -4.96 0.02 -38.51
CA CYS A 6 -6.05 -0.92 -38.27
C CYS A 6 -5.54 -2.24 -37.68
N SER A 7 -4.40 -2.74 -38.15
CA SER A 7 -3.76 -3.94 -37.59
C SER A 7 -3.30 -3.73 -36.14
N ARG A 8 -2.66 -2.61 -35.82
CA ARG A 8 -2.24 -2.29 -34.44
C ARG A 8 -3.42 -2.15 -33.48
N VAL A 9 -4.49 -1.48 -33.90
CA VAL A 9 -5.70 -1.33 -33.07
C VAL A 9 -6.37 -2.69 -32.82
N ASN A 10 -6.32 -3.60 -33.78
CA ASN A 10 -6.89 -4.93 -33.63
C ASN A 10 -6.03 -5.81 -32.70
N ASP A 11 -4.71 -5.77 -32.84
CA ASP A 11 -3.77 -6.47 -31.95
C ASP A 11 -3.88 -5.96 -30.50
N ASP A 12 -4.00 -4.65 -30.30
CA ASP A 12 -4.19 -4.05 -28.98
C ASP A 12 -5.51 -4.52 -28.33
N ASN A 13 -6.58 -4.68 -29.08
CA ASN A 13 -7.86 -5.18 -28.56
C ASN A 13 -7.81 -6.65 -28.15
N ILE A 14 -7.10 -7.50 -28.91
CA ILE A 14 -6.95 -8.93 -28.60
C ILE A 14 -6.11 -9.11 -27.32
N SER A 15 -5.07 -8.29 -27.14
CA SER A 15 -4.21 -8.34 -25.95
C SER A 15 -4.98 -7.97 -24.67
N ARG A 16 -5.86 -6.97 -24.77
CA ARG A 16 -6.71 -6.53 -23.67
C ARG A 16 -7.75 -7.60 -23.30
N LEU A 17 -8.37 -8.25 -24.28
CA LEU A 17 -9.32 -9.33 -24.01
C LEU A 17 -8.62 -10.51 -23.33
N THR A 18 -7.41 -10.86 -23.78
CA THR A 18 -6.60 -11.93 -23.18
C THR A 18 -6.26 -11.63 -21.72
N ASN A 19 -5.87 -10.38 -21.41
CA ASN A 19 -5.61 -9.95 -20.03
C ASN A 19 -6.85 -10.03 -19.14
N ILE A 20 -8.02 -9.64 -19.65
CA ILE A 20 -9.29 -9.73 -18.92
C ILE A 20 -9.65 -11.19 -18.62
N MET A 21 -9.45 -12.11 -19.57
CA MET A 21 -9.71 -13.54 -19.35
C MET A 21 -8.80 -14.13 -18.26
N ILE A 22 -7.52 -13.74 -18.26
CA ILE A 22 -6.56 -14.19 -17.23
C ILE A 22 -6.90 -13.58 -15.87
N ASP A 23 -7.31 -12.31 -15.83
CA ASP A 23 -7.77 -11.67 -14.59
C ASP A 23 -9.00 -12.39 -13.99
N ARG A 24 -9.94 -12.83 -14.82
CA ARG A 24 -11.09 -13.66 -14.40
C ARG A 24 -10.65 -15.04 -13.91
N ALA A 25 -9.74 -15.70 -14.61
CA ALA A 25 -9.23 -17.01 -14.20
C ALA A 25 -8.49 -16.92 -12.84
N LEU A 26 -7.67 -15.89 -12.64
CA LEU A 26 -7.01 -15.62 -11.37
C LEU A 26 -8.01 -15.31 -10.24
N GLY A 27 -9.07 -14.55 -10.54
CA GLY A 27 -10.12 -14.23 -9.57
C GLY A 27 -10.92 -15.45 -9.13
N ILE A 28 -11.26 -16.34 -10.07
CA ILE A 28 -11.93 -17.62 -9.78
C ILE A 28 -11.00 -18.55 -8.98
N LEU A 29 -9.72 -18.63 -9.36
CA LEU A 29 -8.73 -19.42 -8.62
C LEU A 29 -8.59 -18.92 -7.17
N LEU A 30 -8.49 -17.61 -6.95
CA LEU A 30 -8.43 -17.04 -5.62
C LEU A 30 -9.73 -17.30 -4.84
N MET A 31 -10.88 -17.15 -5.47
CA MET A 31 -12.18 -17.44 -4.84
C MET A 31 -12.26 -18.89 -4.37
N LEU A 32 -11.88 -19.85 -5.22
CA LEU A 32 -11.83 -21.27 -4.87
C LEU A 32 -10.84 -21.53 -3.73
N LEU A 33 -9.65 -20.91 -3.78
CA LEU A 33 -8.66 -21.02 -2.71
C LEU A 33 -9.21 -20.47 -1.38
N LEU A 34 -9.84 -19.30 -1.39
CA LEU A 34 -10.44 -18.70 -0.19
C LEU A 34 -11.54 -19.57 0.39
N PHE A 35 -12.41 -20.15 -0.44
CA PHE A 35 -13.54 -20.97 0.00
C PHE A 35 -13.12 -22.38 0.46
N THR A 36 -11.98 -22.89 -0.05
CA THR A 36 -11.45 -24.22 0.30
C THR A 36 -10.49 -24.20 1.47
N LEU A 37 -9.65 -23.15 1.59
CA LEU A 37 -8.61 -23.05 2.61
C LEU A 37 -9.11 -22.41 3.91
N ALA A 38 -10.09 -21.49 3.81
CA ALA A 38 -10.62 -20.80 4.97
C ALA A 38 -12.07 -21.21 5.22
N SER A 39 -12.31 -21.98 6.29
CA SER A 39 -13.66 -22.34 6.73
C SER A 39 -14.52 -21.09 7.02
N HIS A 40 -13.88 -20.00 7.46
CA HIS A 40 -14.48 -18.68 7.70
C HIS A 40 -13.46 -17.57 7.34
N PRO A 41 -13.38 -17.13 6.07
CA PRO A 41 -12.35 -16.18 5.62
C PRO A 41 -12.44 -14.81 6.32
N GLY A 42 -13.61 -14.45 6.87
CA GLY A 42 -13.79 -13.21 7.64
C GLY A 42 -13.06 -13.18 8.99
N ASP A 43 -12.75 -14.35 9.58
CA ASP A 43 -12.10 -14.41 10.90
C ASP A 43 -10.66 -13.89 10.84
N PHE A 44 -10.02 -13.97 9.67
CA PHE A 44 -8.69 -13.41 9.44
C PHE A 44 -8.65 -11.89 9.60
N LEU A 45 -9.70 -11.19 9.15
CA LEU A 45 -9.78 -9.73 9.30
C LEU A 45 -9.93 -9.29 10.75
N ILE A 46 -10.65 -10.08 11.55
CA ILE A 46 -10.84 -9.83 12.98
C ILE A 46 -9.52 -10.02 13.73
N GLN A 47 -8.78 -11.09 13.41
CA GLN A 47 -7.45 -11.28 13.98
C GLN A 47 -6.50 -10.12 13.62
N ILE A 48 -6.53 -9.67 12.36
CA ILE A 48 -5.74 -8.50 11.93
C ILE A 48 -6.16 -7.24 12.68
N SER A 49 -7.46 -7.00 12.89
CA SER A 49 -7.94 -5.81 13.57
C SER A 49 -7.45 -5.76 15.02
N HIS A 50 -7.51 -6.86 15.76
CA HIS A 50 -6.96 -6.97 17.11
C HIS A 50 -5.44 -6.75 17.14
N ILE A 51 -4.71 -7.27 16.15
CA ILE A 51 -3.27 -7.02 16.02
C ILE A 51 -3.00 -5.53 15.81
N ILE A 52 -3.73 -4.86 14.91
CA ILE A 52 -3.58 -3.41 14.65
C ILE A 52 -3.85 -2.61 15.92
N ILE A 53 -4.93 -2.91 16.64
CA ILE A 53 -5.28 -2.25 17.91
C ILE A 53 -4.13 -2.44 18.93
N SER A 54 -3.63 -3.66 19.08
CA SER A 54 -2.51 -3.96 19.98
C SER A 54 -1.23 -3.18 19.61
N GLN A 55 -0.91 -3.07 18.32
CA GLN A 55 0.23 -2.28 17.85
C GLN A 55 0.05 -0.78 18.13
N LEU A 56 -1.17 -0.24 17.99
CA LEU A 56 -1.46 1.15 18.35
C LEU A 56 -1.30 1.40 19.86
N TYR A 57 -1.74 0.47 20.72
CA TYR A 57 -1.49 0.56 22.16
C TYR A 57 -0.01 0.49 22.51
N SER A 58 0.74 -0.41 21.85
CA SER A 58 2.19 -0.51 22.02
C SER A 58 2.88 0.80 21.65
N LEU A 59 2.48 1.42 20.53
CA LEU A 59 2.99 2.71 20.09
C LEU A 59 2.70 3.82 21.12
N LEU A 60 1.48 3.88 21.67
CA LEU A 60 1.14 4.83 22.74
C LEU A 60 1.96 4.57 24.01
N LYS A 61 2.22 3.32 24.37
CA LYS A 61 3.08 2.96 25.50
C LYS A 61 4.53 3.42 25.30
N VAL A 62 5.03 3.36 24.07
CA VAL A 62 6.35 3.93 23.72
C VAL A 62 6.35 5.45 23.86
N LEU A 63 5.27 6.12 23.46
CA LEU A 63 5.10 7.58 23.65
C LEU A 63 5.00 7.99 25.14
N GLU A 64 4.44 7.11 25.97
CA GLU A 64 4.38 7.28 27.43
C GLU A 64 5.78 7.23 28.08
N GLY A 65 6.63 6.30 27.66
CA GLY A 65 7.95 6.05 28.24
C GLY A 65 9.09 7.02 27.82
N SER A 66 8.79 8.12 27.12
CA SER A 66 9.76 9.02 26.47
C SER A 66 10.36 8.43 25.18
N PRO A 67 9.79 8.71 24.00
CA PRO A 67 10.32 8.22 22.74
C PRO A 67 11.68 8.84 22.45
N ILE A 68 12.69 8.02 22.14
CA ILE A 68 14.04 8.46 21.72
C ILE A 68 14.76 9.30 22.81
N GLY A 69 14.31 9.22 24.07
CA GLY A 69 14.86 10.01 25.17
C GLY A 69 14.47 11.50 25.13
N LEU A 70 13.52 11.88 24.27
CA LEU A 70 13.03 13.25 24.19
C LEU A 70 12.06 13.51 25.35
N LYS A 71 12.45 14.34 26.32
CA LYS A 71 11.61 14.67 27.48
C LYS A 71 10.39 15.49 27.04
N LEU A 72 9.27 14.81 26.83
CA LEU A 72 7.97 15.41 26.52
C LEU A 72 7.40 16.15 27.74
N ASN A 73 6.54 17.13 27.48
CA ASN A 73 5.76 17.74 28.55
C ASN A 73 4.79 16.71 29.13
N ILE A 74 4.97 16.36 30.42
CA ILE A 74 4.27 15.24 31.07
C ILE A 74 2.75 15.44 31.07
N HIS A 75 2.28 16.64 31.40
CA HIS A 75 0.84 16.93 31.46
C HIS A 75 0.18 16.82 30.08
N LEU A 76 0.79 17.41 29.06
CA LEU A 76 0.27 17.33 27.70
C LEU A 76 0.37 15.91 27.13
N ASN A 77 1.47 15.20 27.42
CA ASN A 77 1.64 13.82 26.98
C ASN A 77 0.54 12.93 27.55
N ASN A 78 0.28 13.00 28.86
CA ASN A 78 -0.76 12.20 29.51
C ASN A 78 -2.14 12.53 28.93
N PHE A 79 -2.45 13.82 28.73
CA PHE A 79 -3.71 14.21 28.08
C PHE A 79 -3.88 13.60 26.68
N PHE A 80 -2.83 13.63 25.84
CA PHE A 80 -2.89 12.97 24.53
C PHE A 80 -3.03 11.46 24.64
N LEU A 81 -2.27 10.82 25.52
CA LEU A 81 -2.37 9.38 25.74
C LEU A 81 -3.80 9.00 26.11
N ASP A 82 -4.43 9.68 27.06
CA ASP A 82 -5.80 9.41 27.49
C ASP A 82 -6.79 9.60 26.34
N CYS A 83 -6.66 10.70 25.59
CA CYS A 83 -7.51 11.00 24.43
C CYS A 83 -7.39 9.94 23.32
N PHE A 84 -6.16 9.55 22.96
CA PHE A 84 -5.92 8.56 21.91
C PHE A 84 -6.28 7.14 22.38
N LYS A 85 -6.00 6.78 23.63
CA LYS A 85 -6.44 5.49 24.22
C LYS A 85 -7.96 5.38 24.16
N TYR A 86 -8.69 6.39 24.62
CA TYR A 86 -10.15 6.42 24.54
C TYR A 86 -10.67 6.28 23.10
N HIS A 87 -10.05 6.96 22.14
CA HIS A 87 -10.47 6.84 20.75
C HIS A 87 -10.19 5.46 20.14
N ILE A 88 -9.09 4.80 20.55
CA ILE A 88 -8.81 3.41 20.15
C ILE A 88 -9.86 2.47 20.74
N GLU A 89 -10.26 2.64 22.01
CA GLU A 89 -11.31 1.83 22.65
C GLU A 89 -12.65 2.00 21.95
N LEU A 90 -13.00 3.25 21.61
CA LEU A 90 -14.19 3.55 20.83
C LEU A 90 -14.16 2.87 19.46
N TRP A 91 -13.00 2.90 18.78
CA TRP A 91 -12.82 2.22 17.50
C TRP A 91 -12.88 0.70 17.62
N SER A 92 -12.30 0.11 18.66
CA SER A 92 -12.41 -1.32 18.95
C SER A 92 -13.87 -1.73 19.12
N THR A 93 -14.61 -0.99 19.96
CA THR A 93 -16.03 -1.25 20.20
C THR A 93 -16.85 -1.11 18.92
N PHE A 94 -16.52 -0.14 18.07
CA PHE A 94 -17.15 0.02 16.77
C PHE A 94 -16.86 -1.16 15.84
N LEU A 95 -15.61 -1.64 15.78
CA LEU A 95 -15.21 -2.80 15.00
C LEU A 95 -15.94 -4.07 15.45
N ASP A 96 -16.04 -4.30 16.77
CA ASP A 96 -16.77 -5.44 17.34
C ASP A 96 -18.26 -5.39 16.95
N LEU A 97 -18.86 -4.18 16.91
CA LEU A 97 -20.25 -4.00 16.48
C LEU A 97 -20.46 -4.30 15.00
N ILE A 98 -19.53 -3.90 14.12
CA ILE A 98 -19.65 -4.10 12.68
C ILE A 98 -19.07 -5.43 12.19
N GLU A 99 -18.45 -6.21 13.07
CA GLU A 99 -17.86 -7.52 12.81
C GLU A 99 -18.73 -8.43 11.91
N PRO A 100 -20.03 -8.68 12.20
CA PRO A 100 -20.85 -9.55 11.36
C PRO A 100 -21.01 -9.01 9.94
N VAL A 101 -21.09 -7.68 9.77
CA VAL A 101 -21.18 -7.02 8.47
C VAL A 101 -19.87 -7.17 7.70
N VAL A 102 -18.73 -6.95 8.36
CA VAL A 102 -17.40 -7.09 7.75
C VAL A 102 -17.19 -8.53 7.26
N ARG A 103 -17.61 -9.53 8.05
CA ARG A 103 -17.54 -10.94 7.64
C ARG A 103 -18.39 -11.24 6.40
N GLN A 104 -19.61 -10.69 6.32
CA GLN A 104 -20.46 -10.84 5.14
C GLN A 104 -19.88 -10.15 3.91
N VAL A 105 -19.34 -8.93 4.07
CA VAL A 105 -18.67 -8.19 2.99
C VAL A 105 -17.47 -8.97 2.46
N PHE A 106 -16.64 -9.55 3.34
CA PHE A 106 -15.49 -10.32 2.91
C PHE A 106 -15.87 -11.58 2.13
N LEU A 107 -16.92 -12.28 2.55
CA LEU A 107 -17.49 -13.40 1.80
C LEU A 107 -18.00 -12.94 0.42
N ALA A 108 -18.67 -11.80 0.35
CA ALA A 108 -19.13 -11.22 -0.90
C ALA A 108 -17.95 -10.86 -1.82
N ILE A 109 -16.86 -10.28 -1.30
CA ILE A 109 -15.62 -10.01 -2.06
C ILE A 109 -15.07 -11.31 -2.66
N GLY A 110 -15.03 -12.38 -1.87
CA GLY A 110 -14.66 -13.71 -2.36
C GLY A 110 -15.56 -14.17 -3.52
N ALA A 111 -16.88 -14.16 -3.32
CA ALA A 111 -17.87 -14.59 -4.31
C ALA A 111 -17.83 -13.77 -5.61
N PHE A 112 -17.53 -12.47 -5.54
CA PHE A 112 -17.35 -11.63 -6.72
C PHE A 112 -16.04 -11.88 -7.49
N GLY A 113 -15.25 -12.88 -7.09
CA GLY A 113 -14.06 -13.32 -7.84
C GLY A 113 -14.35 -13.71 -9.29
N CYS A 114 -15.58 -14.12 -9.60
CA CYS A 114 -16.04 -14.37 -10.97
C CYS A 114 -15.90 -13.14 -11.90
N LEU A 115 -15.92 -11.92 -11.36
CA LEU A 115 -15.77 -10.69 -12.13
C LEU A 115 -14.31 -10.39 -12.50
N GLY A 116 -13.33 -10.90 -11.72
CA GLY A 116 -11.90 -10.67 -11.93
C GLY A 116 -11.13 -10.45 -10.62
N PHE A 117 -9.84 -10.80 -10.62
CA PHE A 117 -8.95 -10.56 -9.47
C PHE A 117 -8.73 -9.06 -9.23
N THR A 118 -8.66 -8.25 -10.29
CA THR A 118 -8.59 -6.80 -10.15
C THR A 118 -9.79 -6.18 -9.42
N TYR A 119 -10.98 -6.78 -9.56
CA TYR A 119 -12.18 -6.35 -8.85
C TYR A 119 -12.09 -6.67 -7.35
N GLN A 120 -11.58 -7.85 -7.00
CA GLN A 120 -11.32 -8.23 -5.61
C GLN A 120 -10.30 -7.30 -4.94
N ILE A 121 -9.21 -6.94 -5.64
CA ILE A 121 -8.22 -5.97 -5.14
C ILE A 121 -8.87 -4.60 -4.89
N ALA A 122 -9.75 -4.14 -5.79
CA ALA A 122 -10.43 -2.87 -5.63
C ALA A 122 -11.30 -2.85 -4.37
N LEU A 123 -12.13 -3.89 -4.17
CA LEU A 123 -12.95 -4.00 -2.96
C LEU A 123 -12.12 -4.14 -1.68
N LEU A 124 -10.99 -4.84 -1.74
CA LEU A 124 -10.06 -4.93 -0.61
C LEU A 124 -9.43 -3.57 -0.29
N ALA A 125 -9.05 -2.78 -1.31
CA ALA A 125 -8.53 -1.44 -1.12
C ALA A 125 -9.57 -0.50 -0.48
N ASP A 126 -10.83 -0.60 -0.90
CA ASP A 126 -11.94 0.15 -0.29
C ASP A 126 -12.13 -0.24 1.18
N LEU A 127 -12.07 -1.53 1.51
CA LEU A 127 -12.15 -2.01 2.90
C LEU A 127 -10.99 -1.48 3.75
N ILE A 128 -9.75 -1.53 3.24
CA ILE A 128 -8.57 -0.99 3.92
C ILE A 128 -8.70 0.53 4.13
N SER A 129 -9.27 1.25 3.17
CA SER A 129 -9.54 2.68 3.28
C SER A 129 -10.53 2.99 4.41
N ILE A 130 -11.62 2.22 4.51
CA ILE A 130 -12.62 2.33 5.58
C ILE A 130 -12.00 2.02 6.95
N VAL A 131 -11.27 0.90 7.06
CA VAL A 131 -10.61 0.52 8.31
C VAL A 131 -9.57 1.56 8.70
N GLY A 132 -8.83 2.13 7.74
CA GLY A 132 -7.82 3.17 7.95
C GLY A 132 -8.37 4.55 8.35
N LEU A 133 -9.68 4.71 8.49
CA LEU A 133 -10.32 5.97 8.86
C LEU A 133 -9.86 6.49 10.22
N HIS A 134 -9.74 5.63 11.24
CA HIS A 134 -9.28 6.02 12.58
C HIS A 134 -7.88 6.64 12.56
N ALA A 135 -6.95 6.05 11.79
CA ALA A 135 -5.60 6.59 11.60
C ALA A 135 -5.61 7.94 10.88
N HIS A 136 -6.53 8.14 9.93
CA HIS A 136 -6.73 9.44 9.29
C HIS A 136 -7.25 10.49 10.28
N CYS A 137 -8.19 10.14 11.15
CA CYS A 137 -8.70 11.05 12.19
C CYS A 137 -7.55 11.50 13.13
N PHE A 138 -6.71 10.58 13.60
CA PHE A 138 -5.54 10.93 14.43
C PHE A 138 -4.55 11.85 13.74
N TYR A 139 -4.26 11.59 12.46
CA TYR A 139 -3.43 12.47 11.66
C TYR A 139 -4.03 13.87 11.55
N VAL A 140 -5.33 14.00 11.29
CA VAL A 140 -5.98 15.31 11.18
C VAL A 140 -5.92 16.07 12.51
N TYR A 141 -6.21 15.42 13.64
CA TYR A 141 -6.14 16.06 14.96
C TYR A 141 -4.75 16.61 15.27
N THR A 142 -3.72 15.78 15.09
CA THR A 142 -2.34 16.19 15.37
C THR A 142 -1.80 17.19 14.37
N LYS A 143 -2.19 17.10 13.08
CA LYS A 143 -1.85 18.10 12.06
C LYS A 143 -2.43 19.47 12.41
N VAL A 144 -3.70 19.53 12.79
CA VAL A 144 -4.35 20.79 13.19
C VAL A 144 -3.64 21.38 14.39
N LEU A 145 -3.35 20.56 15.41
CA LEU A 145 -2.70 21.03 16.61
C LEU A 145 -1.27 21.52 16.36
N ASN A 146 -0.49 20.79 15.57
CA ASN A 146 0.86 21.21 15.15
C ASN A 146 0.81 22.52 14.35
N ASN A 147 -0.17 22.67 13.45
CA ASN A 147 -0.35 23.91 12.69
C ASN A 147 -0.72 25.10 13.59
N VAL A 148 -1.57 24.89 14.59
CA VAL A 148 -1.89 25.92 15.59
C VAL A 148 -0.63 26.29 16.39
N GLY A 149 0.16 25.29 16.80
CA GLY A 149 1.44 25.50 17.49
C GLY A 149 2.43 26.33 16.67
N VAL A 150 2.69 25.95 15.41
CA VAL A 150 3.60 26.67 14.51
C VAL A 150 3.12 28.10 14.24
N LYS A 151 1.83 28.27 13.91
CA LYS A 151 1.27 29.61 13.65
C LYS A 151 1.31 30.49 14.89
N GLY A 152 0.92 29.93 16.05
CA GLY A 152 0.99 30.60 17.34
C GLY A 152 2.40 31.06 17.65
N LEU A 153 3.38 30.16 17.57
CA LEU A 153 4.78 30.48 17.81
C LEU A 153 5.31 31.55 16.85
N THR A 154 4.94 31.48 15.57
CA THR A 154 5.32 32.47 14.55
C THR A 154 4.76 33.86 14.87
N VAL A 155 3.49 33.96 15.25
CA VAL A 155 2.85 35.24 15.60
C VAL A 155 3.45 35.81 16.87
N LEU A 156 3.56 35.00 17.92
CA LEU A 156 4.11 35.45 19.20
C LEU A 156 5.58 35.84 19.08
N TRP A 157 6.36 35.15 18.25
CA TRP A 157 7.74 35.54 17.96
C TRP A 157 7.85 36.96 17.38
N GLN A 158 6.92 37.36 16.50
CA GLN A 158 6.89 38.74 16.00
C GLN A 158 6.55 39.73 17.12
N VAL A 159 5.55 39.41 17.96
CA VAL A 159 5.15 40.29 19.08
C VAL A 159 6.29 40.46 20.09
N VAL A 160 7.00 39.38 20.44
CA VAL A 160 8.16 39.41 21.35
C VAL A 160 9.30 40.29 20.79
N ARG A 161 9.42 40.41 19.47
CA ARG A 161 10.38 41.32 18.81
C ARG A 161 9.88 42.76 18.66
N GLY A 162 8.65 43.06 19.10
CA GLY A 162 8.04 44.36 18.88
C GLY A 162 7.53 44.57 17.45
N ASN A 163 7.31 43.50 16.70
CA ASN A 163 6.87 43.54 15.31
C ASN A 163 5.40 43.13 15.18
N ARG A 164 4.68 43.76 14.25
CA ARG A 164 3.30 43.43 13.87
C ARG A 164 3.23 43.19 12.38
N TYR A 165 2.56 42.12 11.96
CA TYR A 165 2.24 41.91 10.56
C TYR A 165 1.04 42.79 10.15
N ASN A 166 1.25 43.67 9.17
CA ASN A 166 0.23 44.55 8.62
C ASN A 166 -0.42 43.90 7.40
N ILE A 167 -1.67 43.44 7.57
CA ILE A 167 -2.44 42.75 6.52
C ILE A 167 -2.70 43.68 5.33
N LEU A 168 -2.90 44.99 5.56
CA LEU A 168 -3.21 45.96 4.51
C LEU A 168 -2.01 46.24 3.59
N ARG A 169 -0.80 46.17 4.14
CA ARG A 169 0.46 46.44 3.41
C ARG A 169 1.28 45.19 3.14
N ASN A 170 0.78 44.01 3.50
CA ASN A 170 1.44 42.71 3.37
C ASN A 170 2.91 42.72 3.83
N ARG A 171 3.22 43.39 4.95
CA ARG A 171 4.59 43.54 5.46
C ARG A 171 4.65 43.53 6.98
N ILE A 172 5.82 43.20 7.52
CA ILE A 172 6.10 43.24 8.97
C ILE A 172 6.58 44.66 9.31
N GLU A 173 5.94 45.30 10.28
CA GLU A 173 6.25 46.66 10.73
C GLU A 173 6.55 46.66 12.23
N ALA A 174 7.43 47.55 12.67
CA ALA A 174 7.65 47.77 14.09
C ALA A 174 6.37 48.37 14.72
N HIS A 175 6.00 47.89 15.89
CA HIS A 175 4.84 48.35 16.63
C HIS A 175 5.18 48.53 18.10
N ASN A 176 4.80 49.69 18.66
CA ASN A 176 5.05 50.01 20.06
C ASN A 176 4.02 49.31 20.95
N TYR A 177 4.30 48.04 21.29
CA TYR A 177 3.52 47.29 22.28
C TYR A 177 3.76 47.83 23.68
N MET A 178 2.73 47.81 24.52
CA MET A 178 2.90 48.13 25.94
C MET A 178 3.72 47.04 26.64
N ASN A 179 4.51 47.40 27.65
CA ASN A 179 5.31 46.43 28.43
C ASN A 179 4.49 45.23 28.96
N ARG A 180 3.24 45.47 29.40
CA ARG A 180 2.33 44.40 29.86
C ARG A 180 1.97 43.40 28.75
N GLN A 181 1.79 43.88 27.50
CA GLN A 181 1.48 43.03 26.36
C GLN A 181 2.69 42.18 25.97
N LEU A 182 3.88 42.78 25.98
CA LEU A 182 5.13 42.08 25.67
C LEU A 182 5.45 40.99 26.69
N TYR A 183 5.20 41.27 27.98
CA TYR A 183 5.35 40.29 29.06
C TYR A 183 4.41 39.10 28.87
N LEU A 184 3.12 39.36 28.62
CA LEU A 184 2.13 38.32 28.37
C LEU A 184 2.47 37.48 27.13
N ALA A 185 2.90 38.13 26.04
CA ALA A 185 3.33 37.44 24.82
C ALA A 185 4.54 36.55 25.09
N THR A 186 5.49 36.98 25.91
CA THR A 186 6.66 36.17 26.28
C THR A 186 6.25 34.93 27.09
N ILE A 187 5.30 35.06 28.02
CA ILE A 187 4.78 33.92 28.79
C ILE A 187 4.11 32.90 27.86
N PHE A 188 3.19 33.33 27.00
CA PHE A 188 2.52 32.43 26.08
C PHE A 188 3.48 31.82 25.05
N PHE A 189 4.47 32.60 24.58
CA PHE A 189 5.49 32.13 23.66
C PHE A 189 6.28 30.99 24.29
N SER A 190 6.76 31.20 25.52
CA SER A 190 7.47 30.18 26.30
C SER A 190 6.61 28.94 26.52
N ALA A 191 5.35 29.11 26.92
CA ALA A 191 4.41 28.01 27.13
C ALA A 191 4.20 27.17 25.85
N ILE A 192 3.89 27.80 24.71
CA ILE A 192 3.72 27.10 23.43
C ILE A 192 5.03 26.44 22.99
N LEU A 193 6.17 27.12 23.16
CA LEU A 193 7.49 26.58 22.82
C LEU A 193 7.80 25.30 23.60
N PHE A 194 7.44 25.23 24.90
CA PHE A 194 7.62 24.03 25.71
C PHE A 194 6.64 22.90 25.39
N LEU A 195 5.44 23.22 24.89
CA LEU A 195 4.44 22.22 24.48
C LEU A 195 4.68 21.69 23.05
N PHE A 196 5.32 22.51 22.21
CA PHE A 196 5.51 22.22 20.79
C PHE A 196 6.22 20.89 20.49
N PRO A 197 7.35 20.53 21.16
CA PRO A 197 8.02 19.26 20.92
C PRO A 197 7.10 18.05 21.09
N THR A 198 6.21 18.09 22.09
CA THR A 198 5.22 17.03 22.30
C THR A 198 4.24 16.96 21.15
N THR A 199 3.64 18.08 20.75
CA THR A 199 2.72 18.10 19.60
C THR A 199 3.38 17.62 18.29
N LEU A 200 4.66 17.95 18.10
CA LEU A 200 5.43 17.58 16.91
C LEU A 200 5.68 16.07 16.84
N VAL A 201 6.08 15.45 17.94
CA VAL A 201 6.32 13.99 18.00
C VAL A 201 5.04 13.22 17.65
N TYR A 202 3.91 13.60 18.26
CA TYR A 202 2.63 12.98 17.97
C TYR A 202 2.21 13.16 16.50
N TYR A 203 2.40 14.36 15.94
CA TYR A 203 2.16 14.62 14.52
C TYR A 203 3.01 13.71 13.62
N VAL A 204 4.32 13.59 13.88
CA VAL A 204 5.21 12.75 13.08
C VAL A 204 4.76 11.29 13.13
N VAL A 205 4.46 10.76 14.32
CA VAL A 205 4.05 9.36 14.51
C VAL A 205 2.74 9.05 13.77
N PHE A 206 1.72 9.89 13.88
CA PHE A 206 0.47 9.63 13.15
C PHE A 206 0.58 9.95 11.65
N ALA A 207 1.46 10.87 11.25
CA ALA A 207 1.77 11.10 9.85
C ALA A 207 2.44 9.88 9.20
N THR A 208 3.35 9.18 9.90
CA THR A 208 3.96 7.96 9.38
C THR A 208 2.93 6.82 9.25
N LEU A 209 2.03 6.65 10.23
CA LEU A 209 0.93 5.69 10.12
C LEU A 209 0.01 5.98 8.93
N LYS A 210 -0.34 7.26 8.71
CA LYS A 210 -1.15 7.66 7.55
C LYS A 210 -0.41 7.43 6.24
N ALA A 211 0.89 7.74 6.18
CA ALA A 211 1.72 7.49 5.02
C ALA A 211 1.83 5.99 4.70
N LEU A 212 1.98 5.14 5.71
CA LEU A 212 2.00 3.68 5.56
C LEU A 212 0.68 3.16 4.99
N THR A 213 -0.46 3.63 5.52
CA THR A 213 -1.79 3.25 5.01
C THR A 213 -1.96 3.66 3.54
N PHE A 214 -1.55 4.88 3.20
CA PHE A 214 -1.59 5.37 1.81
C PHE A 214 -0.65 4.58 0.89
N ALA A 215 0.54 4.23 1.37
CA ALA A 215 1.48 3.39 0.63
C ALA A 215 0.90 2.01 0.33
N THR A 216 0.24 1.36 1.30
CA THR A 216 -0.44 0.07 1.09
C THR A 216 -1.50 0.17 0.00
N LEU A 217 -2.36 1.20 0.05
CA LEU A 217 -3.37 1.44 -0.98
C LEU A 217 -2.74 1.69 -2.36
N ALA A 218 -1.68 2.49 -2.42
CA ALA A 218 -0.97 2.79 -3.65
C ALA A 218 -0.30 1.54 -4.26
N ILE A 219 0.24 0.65 -3.42
CA ILE A 219 0.82 -0.63 -3.82
C ILE A 219 -0.24 -1.54 -4.41
N LEU A 220 -1.40 -1.71 -3.75
CA LEU A 220 -2.52 -2.51 -4.25
C LEU A 220 -3.00 -1.99 -5.61
N GLU A 221 -3.15 -0.68 -5.73
CA GLU A 221 -3.59 -0.02 -6.95
C GLU A 221 -2.54 -0.13 -8.08
N PHE A 222 -1.25 -0.11 -7.73
CA PHE A 222 -0.17 -0.40 -8.67
C PHE A 222 -0.24 -1.85 -9.17
N PHE A 223 -0.41 -2.83 -8.28
CA PHE A 223 -0.58 -4.24 -8.66
C PHE A 223 -1.79 -4.43 -9.58
N ARG A 224 -2.94 -3.83 -9.24
CA ARG A 224 -4.15 -3.87 -10.05
C ARG A 224 -3.89 -3.39 -11.48
N ARG A 225 -3.23 -2.23 -11.64
CA ARG A 225 -2.87 -1.70 -12.96
C ARG A 225 -1.87 -2.58 -13.70
N LYS A 226 -0.91 -3.17 -12.99
CA LYS A 226 0.09 -4.07 -13.59
C LYS A 226 -0.54 -5.34 -14.14
N ILE A 227 -1.53 -5.92 -13.47
CA ILE A 227 -2.25 -7.11 -13.94
C ILE A 227 -3.02 -6.80 -15.22
N LEU A 228 -3.74 -5.67 -15.26
CA LEU A 228 -4.56 -5.32 -16.43
C LEU A 228 -3.71 -4.97 -17.67
N ASN A 229 -2.57 -4.30 -17.46
CA ASN A 229 -1.72 -3.79 -18.53
C ASN A 229 -0.52 -4.72 -18.85
N PHE A 230 -0.47 -5.93 -18.29
CA PHE A 230 0.65 -6.83 -18.54
C PHE A 230 0.63 -7.29 -20.00
N PRO A 231 1.75 -7.24 -20.75
CA PRO A 231 1.77 -7.72 -22.14
C PRO A 231 1.84 -9.24 -22.19
N ILE A 232 0.76 -9.92 -21.79
CA ILE A 232 0.72 -11.38 -21.66
C ILE A 232 0.92 -12.06 -23.01
N GLU A 233 0.45 -11.44 -24.10
CA GLU A 233 0.61 -11.99 -25.44
C GLU A 233 2.07 -12.20 -25.86
N MET A 234 2.98 -11.32 -25.46
CA MET A 234 4.40 -11.46 -25.77
C MET A 234 4.98 -12.68 -25.07
N PHE A 235 4.55 -12.92 -23.82
CA PHE A 235 4.94 -14.10 -23.07
C PHE A 235 4.32 -15.37 -23.66
N LEU A 236 3.03 -15.34 -24.02
CA LEU A 236 2.33 -16.47 -24.62
C LEU A 236 2.92 -16.84 -25.99
N LYS A 237 3.27 -15.85 -26.82
CA LYS A 237 3.99 -16.04 -28.09
C LYS A 237 5.38 -16.62 -27.86
N CYS A 238 6.11 -16.16 -26.84
CA CYS A 238 7.42 -16.70 -26.48
C CYS A 238 7.33 -18.17 -26.05
N VAL A 239 6.37 -18.50 -25.18
CA VAL A 239 6.13 -19.88 -24.72
C VAL A 239 5.69 -20.76 -25.90
N LYS A 240 4.74 -20.31 -26.72
CA LYS A 240 4.29 -21.07 -27.91
C LYS A 240 5.41 -21.25 -28.93
N LYS A 241 6.31 -20.26 -29.10
CA LYS A 241 7.49 -20.39 -29.95
C LYS A 241 8.45 -21.45 -29.40
N GLY A 242 8.70 -21.47 -28.09
CA GLY A 242 9.49 -22.51 -27.43
C GLY A 242 8.89 -23.91 -27.58
N PHE A 243 7.56 -24.06 -27.48
CA PHE A 243 6.89 -25.35 -27.74
C PHE A 243 6.94 -25.77 -29.22
N ASN A 244 6.75 -24.83 -30.15
CA ASN A 244 6.85 -25.13 -31.58
C ASN A 244 8.28 -25.54 -31.99
N GLU A 245 9.33 -24.97 -31.37
CA GLU A 245 10.72 -25.42 -31.58
C GLU A 245 10.92 -26.88 -31.11
N ILE A 246 10.21 -27.34 -30.08
CA ILE A 246 10.25 -28.73 -29.60
C ILE A 246 9.49 -29.66 -30.56
N ASP A 247 8.36 -29.24 -31.13
CA ASP A 247 7.59 -30.05 -32.09
C ASP A 247 8.26 -30.14 -33.48
N CYS A 248 9.15 -29.20 -33.82
CA CYS A 248 9.98 -29.24 -35.03
C CYS A 248 11.16 -30.22 -34.94
N LEU A 249 11.46 -30.82 -33.77
CA LEU A 249 12.31 -32.01 -33.63
C LEU A 249 11.59 -33.26 -34.16
N ARG A 250 11.15 -33.20 -35.43
CA ARG A 250 10.71 -34.38 -36.14
C ARG A 250 11.99 -35.09 -36.61
N VAL A 251 12.33 -36.21 -35.98
CA VAL A 251 13.39 -37.12 -36.45
C VAL A 251 13.00 -37.54 -37.86
N LEU A 252 13.59 -36.90 -38.87
CA LEU A 252 13.46 -37.36 -40.23
C LEU A 252 14.34 -38.60 -40.35
N ASP A 253 13.71 -39.76 -40.51
CA ASP A 253 14.38 -40.97 -40.97
C ASP A 253 14.89 -40.70 -42.39
N ILE A 254 16.11 -40.18 -42.50
CA ILE A 254 16.80 -40.03 -43.77
C ILE A 254 16.98 -41.46 -44.33
N PRO A 255 16.55 -41.75 -45.57
CA PRO A 255 16.74 -43.06 -46.16
C PRO A 255 18.24 -43.32 -46.32
N LEU A 256 18.74 -44.14 -45.40
CA LEU A 256 19.97 -44.91 -45.37
C LEU A 256 20.99 -44.57 -46.48
N GLN A 257 21.94 -43.67 -46.19
CA GLN A 257 23.19 -43.63 -46.92
C GLN A 257 24.35 -44.05 -46.01
N LYS A 258 24.62 -45.37 -46.06
CA LYS A 258 25.71 -46.14 -45.44
C LYS A 258 25.67 -46.36 -43.92
N GLN A 259 25.32 -47.58 -43.52
CA GLN A 259 25.64 -48.15 -42.22
C GLN A 259 27.17 -48.21 -42.05
N LEU A 260 27.69 -47.52 -41.03
CA LEU A 260 29.08 -47.62 -40.61
C LEU A 260 29.22 -48.76 -39.60
N TYR A 261 30.01 -49.76 -39.99
CA TYR A 261 30.36 -50.89 -39.12
C TYR A 261 31.75 -50.64 -38.55
N PHE A 262 31.85 -50.59 -37.22
CA PHE A 262 33.13 -50.56 -36.53
C PHE A 262 33.38 -51.93 -35.92
N ASN A 263 34.55 -52.52 -36.21
CA ASN A 263 34.89 -53.87 -35.78
C ASN A 263 36.02 -53.78 -34.75
N TYR A 264 35.74 -54.13 -33.50
CA TYR A 264 36.71 -54.11 -32.41
C TYR A 264 36.68 -55.46 -31.69
N ARG A 265 37.85 -56.10 -31.51
CA ARG A 265 38.02 -57.40 -30.85
C ARG A 265 36.87 -58.39 -31.14
N ASN A 266 36.70 -58.76 -32.41
CA ASN A 266 35.73 -59.75 -32.90
C ASN A 266 34.22 -59.44 -32.70
N SER A 267 33.83 -58.20 -32.36
CA SER A 267 32.43 -57.80 -32.26
C SER A 267 32.09 -56.68 -33.25
N LYS A 268 31.07 -56.89 -34.09
CA LYS A 268 30.54 -55.87 -35.02
C LYS A 268 29.56 -54.96 -34.28
N ILE A 269 29.90 -53.68 -34.14
CA ILE A 269 29.01 -52.68 -33.55
C ILE A 269 28.40 -51.86 -34.70
N VAL A 270 27.06 -51.82 -34.74
CA VAL A 270 26.30 -50.99 -35.68
C VAL A 270 26.09 -49.63 -35.03
N ILE A 271 26.66 -48.58 -35.62
CA ILE A 271 26.54 -47.21 -35.11
C ILE A 271 25.55 -46.45 -36.00
N PHE A 272 24.46 -45.99 -35.40
CA PHE A 272 23.52 -45.09 -36.04
C PHE A 272 23.93 -43.65 -35.72
N VAL A 273 24.36 -42.90 -36.74
CA VAL A 273 24.69 -41.48 -36.61
C VAL A 273 23.49 -40.69 -37.09
N TYR A 274 22.78 -40.06 -36.17
CA TYR A 274 21.71 -39.12 -36.49
C TYR A 274 22.31 -37.71 -36.54
N LYS A 275 22.11 -37.00 -37.65
CA LYS A 275 22.47 -35.58 -37.74
C LYS A 275 21.31 -34.75 -37.24
N LEU A 276 21.44 -34.20 -36.04
CA LEU A 276 20.50 -33.18 -35.54
C LEU A 276 20.79 -31.87 -36.27
N GLN A 277 19.81 -31.39 -37.02
CA GLN A 277 19.85 -30.06 -37.62
C GLN A 277 19.02 -29.13 -36.73
N VAL A 278 19.73 -28.26 -36.00
CA VAL A 278 19.16 -27.18 -35.17
C VAL A 278 18.72 -26.04 -36.07
#